data_AF-A0A151RA97-F1
#
_entry.id   AF-A0A151RA97-F1
#
_cell.length_a   1.000
_cell.length_b   1.000
_cell.length_c   1.000
_cell.angle_alpha   90.00
_cell.angle_beta   90.00
_cell.angle_gamma   90.00
#
_symmetry.space_group_name_H-M   'P 1'
#
loop_
_entity.id
_entity.type
_entity.pdbx_description
1 polymer ?
#
loop_
_entity_poly.entity_id
_entity_poly.type
_entity_poly.pdbx_seq_one_letter_code
_entity_poly.pdbx_strand_id
1 'polypeptide(L)'
;MVESNDTIRERVIANATLSLLNSVKSDELRSSPNKGIDMICEKLGTSDSLPIVDIDSELKDPQVWSSYAPDIYSNIRVTELERKPLTNYNYMEKLQHDINPNMRGILVDWLVEVSFLYPFQVSEEYKLVPDTLYLTVNLIDRYLSTRFIQKQRLQLLGVTCMLIASKYEEICAPRVEEFCFITDNTYSKEEVLKMEREVLNLLYFQLSVPTIKTFLRRFIQAAQSSYKAPCIELEFLANYLAELALVEHSFFQFLPSLAAASAVFLARWTLNDSEHPWNPTLEHYTNYKASELKTVVLALQELQINTKGCPLNAVREKYKQQKFNCVANLSPKLVQSLFQVQV
;
A
#
# COMPACT_ATOMS: atom_id res chain seq x y z
N MET A 1 -8.82 -7.84 -53.31
CA MET A 1 -9.37 -7.15 -52.13
C MET A 1 -9.09 -8.03 -50.94
N VAL A 2 -8.12 -7.65 -50.13
CA VAL A 2 -7.70 -8.41 -48.93
C VAL A 2 -8.27 -7.64 -47.75
N GLU A 3 -9.24 -8.21 -47.04
CA GLU A 3 -9.73 -7.66 -45.77
C GLU A 3 -8.58 -7.69 -44.75
N SER A 4 -8.38 -6.59 -44.02
CA SER A 4 -7.34 -6.47 -43.00
C SER A 4 -7.71 -7.26 -41.74
N ASN A 5 -6.69 -7.81 -41.06
CA ASN A 5 -6.85 -8.61 -39.84
C ASN A 5 -7.58 -7.88 -38.69
N ASP A 6 -7.64 -6.54 -38.73
CA ASP A 6 -8.38 -5.74 -37.75
C ASP A 6 -9.90 -5.91 -37.91
N THR A 7 -10.41 -6.07 -39.13
CA THR A 7 -11.86 -6.21 -39.41
C THR A 7 -12.42 -7.57 -38.95
N ILE A 8 -11.56 -8.60 -38.91
CA ILE A 8 -11.92 -9.92 -38.38
C ILE A 8 -11.96 -9.89 -36.85
N ARG A 9 -11.02 -9.17 -36.21
CA ARG A 9 -10.91 -9.08 -34.75
C ARG A 9 -12.09 -8.30 -34.15
N GLU A 10 -12.54 -7.23 -34.80
CA GLU A 10 -13.72 -6.46 -34.39
C GLU A 10 -15.03 -7.27 -34.49
N ARG A 11 -15.19 -8.09 -35.53
CA ARG A 11 -16.37 -8.97 -35.69
C ARG A 11 -16.44 -10.07 -34.62
N VAL A 12 -15.29 -10.61 -34.20
CA VAL A 12 -15.24 -11.64 -33.13
C VAL A 12 -15.61 -11.04 -31.77
N ILE A 13 -15.16 -9.81 -31.48
CA ILE A 13 -15.49 -9.11 -30.23
C ILE A 13 -16.97 -8.69 -30.18
N ALA A 14 -17.53 -8.24 -31.31
CA ALA A 14 -18.95 -7.88 -31.43
C ALA A 14 -19.88 -9.10 -31.24
N ASN A 15 -19.51 -10.27 -31.75
CA ASN A 15 -20.32 -11.49 -31.58
C ASN A 15 -20.25 -12.04 -30.15
N ALA A 16 -19.10 -11.94 -29.47
CA ALA A 16 -18.95 -12.36 -28.08
C ALA A 16 -19.73 -11.45 -27.11
N THR A 17 -19.77 -10.14 -27.38
CA THR A 17 -20.58 -9.20 -26.59
C THR A 17 -22.08 -9.40 -26.80
N LEU A 18 -22.52 -9.76 -28.01
CA LEU A 18 -23.92 -10.07 -28.29
C LEU A 18 -24.40 -11.37 -27.60
N SER A 19 -23.53 -12.39 -27.48
CA SER A 19 -23.89 -13.63 -26.76
C SER A 19 -23.97 -13.44 -25.25
N LEU A 20 -23.13 -12.57 -24.68
CA LEU A 20 -23.16 -12.20 -23.25
C LEU A 20 -24.41 -11.38 -22.91
N LEU A 21 -24.82 -10.44 -23.76
CA LEU A 21 -26.04 -9.64 -23.56
C LEU A 21 -27.34 -10.45 -23.66
N ASN A 22 -27.35 -11.53 -24.45
CA ASN A 22 -28.51 -12.41 -24.56
C ASN A 22 -28.60 -13.43 -23.41
N SER A 23 -27.49 -13.72 -22.72
CA SER A 23 -27.49 -14.58 -21.52
C SER A 23 -27.95 -13.87 -20.26
N VAL A 24 -27.95 -12.53 -20.24
CA VAL A 24 -28.29 -11.71 -19.05
C VAL A 24 -29.75 -11.25 -19.08
N LYS A 25 -30.48 -11.45 -20.19
CA LYS A 25 -31.85 -10.91 -20.38
C LYS A 25 -33.01 -11.87 -20.05
N SER A 26 -32.76 -13.07 -19.55
CA SER A 26 -33.82 -14.09 -19.40
C SER A 26 -34.36 -14.35 -18.00
N ASP A 27 -33.85 -13.75 -16.91
CA ASP A 27 -34.41 -14.05 -15.58
C ASP A 27 -34.46 -12.84 -14.63
N GLU A 28 -35.34 -11.88 -14.94
CA GLU A 28 -36.05 -11.10 -13.92
C GLU A 28 -37.45 -10.74 -14.46
N LEU A 29 -38.52 -11.29 -13.85
CA LEU A 29 -39.54 -10.51 -13.12
C LEU A 29 -40.79 -11.34 -12.72
N ARG A 30 -41.08 -11.29 -11.40
CA ARG A 30 -42.39 -11.33 -10.67
C ARG A 30 -42.79 -12.63 -9.96
N SER A 31 -42.65 -12.64 -8.62
CA SER A 31 -43.79 -12.48 -7.68
C SER A 31 -43.36 -12.49 -6.20
N SER A 32 -43.96 -11.62 -5.39
CA SER A 32 -43.69 -11.33 -3.96
C SER A 32 -44.12 -12.43 -2.95
N PRO A 33 -44.08 -12.17 -1.62
CA PRO A 33 -43.13 -12.74 -0.66
C PRO A 33 -43.73 -13.88 0.17
N ASN A 34 -43.12 -15.06 0.17
CA ASN A 34 -43.50 -16.15 1.07
C ASN A 34 -42.40 -16.45 2.08
N LYS A 35 -42.73 -16.12 3.34
CA LYS A 35 -42.23 -16.73 4.58
C LYS A 35 -41.90 -18.21 4.36
N GLY A 36 -40.62 -18.58 4.46
CA GLY A 36 -40.22 -19.97 4.27
C GLY A 36 -38.73 -20.23 4.12
N ILE A 37 -37.85 -19.36 4.62
CA ILE A 37 -36.38 -19.59 4.61
C ILE A 37 -35.78 -19.55 6.04
N ASP A 38 -36.58 -19.29 7.08
CA ASP A 38 -36.14 -19.34 8.49
C ASP A 38 -36.01 -20.76 9.07
N MET A 39 -35.84 -21.82 8.26
CA MET A 39 -35.84 -23.17 8.81
C MET A 39 -34.94 -24.18 8.10
N ILE A 40 -33.76 -23.77 7.62
CA ILE A 40 -32.64 -24.70 7.33
C ILE A 40 -31.29 -24.04 7.64
N CYS A 41 -31.08 -23.64 8.90
CA CYS A 41 -29.73 -23.39 9.43
C CYS A 41 -29.59 -23.87 10.89
N GLU A 42 -30.36 -24.90 11.26
CA GLU A 42 -30.11 -25.67 12.47
C GLU A 42 -29.58 -27.05 12.08
N LYS A 43 -28.42 -27.39 12.65
CA LYS A 43 -27.64 -28.62 12.50
C LYS A 43 -26.63 -28.61 11.36
N LEU A 44 -25.50 -27.96 11.61
CA LEU A 44 -24.17 -28.51 11.35
C LEU A 44 -23.15 -27.84 12.30
N GLY A 45 -22.72 -28.61 13.30
CA GLY A 45 -21.39 -28.55 13.91
C GLY A 45 -20.98 -27.24 14.60
N THR A 46 -21.03 -27.26 15.93
CA THR A 46 -20.18 -26.45 16.81
C THR A 46 -18.71 -26.55 16.39
N SER A 47 -18.22 -25.51 15.72
CA SER A 47 -16.81 -25.14 15.68
C SER A 47 -16.71 -23.86 16.50
N ASP A 48 -15.90 -23.85 17.55
CA ASP A 48 -15.54 -22.67 18.34
C ASP A 48 -14.70 -21.67 17.49
N SER A 49 -15.24 -21.20 16.37
CA SER A 49 -14.68 -20.06 15.64
C SER A 49 -15.17 -18.80 16.33
N LEU A 50 -14.25 -18.01 16.89
CA LEU A 50 -14.54 -16.64 17.32
C LEU A 50 -15.32 -15.92 16.21
N PRO A 51 -16.42 -15.21 16.54
CA PRO A 51 -17.25 -14.58 15.52
C PRO A 51 -16.45 -13.52 14.76
N ILE A 52 -16.53 -13.55 13.43
CA ILE A 52 -15.96 -12.50 12.57
C ILE A 52 -16.71 -11.20 12.87
N VAL A 53 -15.99 -10.16 13.23
CA VAL A 53 -16.58 -8.86 13.53
C VAL A 53 -16.84 -8.09 12.23
N ASP A 54 -18.06 -7.61 12.04
CA ASP A 54 -18.39 -6.73 10.91
C ASP A 54 -17.88 -5.29 11.15
N ILE A 55 -16.80 -4.91 10.45
CA ILE A 55 -16.16 -3.59 10.58
C ILE A 55 -16.88 -2.52 9.77
N ASP A 56 -17.76 -2.92 8.85
CA ASP A 56 -18.50 -2.05 7.94
C ASP A 56 -19.91 -1.70 8.49
N SER A 57 -20.26 -2.25 9.66
CA SER A 57 -21.54 -2.02 10.34
C SER A 57 -21.73 -0.60 10.90
N GLU A 58 -20.64 0.15 11.17
CA GLU A 58 -20.72 1.50 11.72
C GLU A 58 -20.97 2.58 10.65
N LEU A 59 -22.25 2.90 10.43
CA LEU A 59 -22.76 3.90 9.48
C LEU A 59 -22.56 5.37 9.89
N LYS A 60 -21.65 5.69 10.81
CA LYS A 60 -21.60 7.03 11.42
C LYS A 60 -20.80 8.07 10.62
N ASP A 61 -19.84 7.63 9.80
CA ASP A 61 -19.03 8.54 8.98
C ASP A 61 -19.57 8.60 7.55
N PRO A 62 -20.08 9.76 7.07
CA PRO A 62 -20.52 9.94 5.69
C PRO A 62 -19.42 9.69 4.64
N GLN A 63 -18.15 9.73 5.02
CA GLN A 63 -17.00 9.40 4.16
C GLN A 63 -16.73 7.89 4.11
N VAL A 64 -17.28 7.11 5.04
CA VAL A 64 -17.15 5.65 5.11
C VAL A 64 -18.47 5.03 4.67
N TRP A 65 -18.69 5.01 3.35
CA TRP A 65 -19.87 4.37 2.77
C TRP A 65 -19.67 2.86 2.65
N SER A 66 -20.10 2.15 3.68
CA SER A 66 -19.93 0.70 3.84
C SER A 66 -20.49 -0.13 2.69
N SER A 67 -21.54 0.32 2.01
CA SER A 67 -22.16 -0.41 0.90
C SER A 67 -21.22 -0.68 -0.27
N TYR A 68 -20.27 0.23 -0.54
CA TYR A 68 -19.29 0.07 -1.62
C TYR A 68 -17.96 -0.52 -1.14
N ALA A 69 -17.77 -0.69 0.17
CA ALA A 69 -16.49 -1.17 0.71
C ALA A 69 -16.08 -2.53 0.08
N PRO A 70 -16.94 -3.56 -0.01
CA PRO A 70 -16.57 -4.83 -0.64
C PRO A 70 -16.07 -4.66 -2.08
N ASP A 71 -16.78 -3.87 -2.90
CA ASP A 71 -16.42 -3.63 -4.30
C ASP A 71 -15.11 -2.85 -4.43
N ILE A 72 -14.92 -1.81 -3.62
CA ILE A 72 -13.71 -1.00 -3.58
C ILE A 72 -12.51 -1.87 -3.25
N TYR A 73 -12.57 -2.65 -2.17
CA TYR A 73 -11.44 -3.49 -1.76
C TYR A 73 -11.20 -4.66 -2.71
N SER A 74 -12.25 -5.23 -3.31
CA SER A 74 -12.12 -6.21 -4.39
C SER A 74 -11.39 -5.63 -5.60
N ASN A 75 -11.78 -4.44 -6.05
CA ASN A 75 -11.13 -3.76 -7.17
C ASN A 75 -9.66 -3.40 -6.89
N ILE A 76 -9.36 -2.89 -5.69
CA ILE A 76 -7.98 -2.57 -5.27
C ILE A 76 -7.12 -3.84 -5.25
N ARG A 77 -7.69 -4.99 -4.82
CA ARG A 77 -7.01 -6.30 -4.84
C ARG A 77 -6.70 -6.79 -6.25
N VAL A 78 -7.66 -6.70 -7.17
CA VAL A 78 -7.43 -7.04 -8.57
C VAL A 78 -6.36 -6.12 -9.16
N THR A 79 -6.45 -4.81 -8.88
CA THR A 79 -5.51 -3.81 -9.39
C THR A 79 -4.07 -4.06 -8.92
N GLU A 80 -3.82 -4.41 -7.64
CA GLU A 80 -2.44 -4.69 -7.19
C GLU A 80 -1.81 -5.87 -7.94
N LEU A 81 -2.63 -6.88 -8.31
CA LEU A 81 -2.18 -8.05 -9.07
C LEU A 81 -1.93 -7.72 -10.53
N GLU A 82 -2.76 -6.90 -11.17
CA GLU A 82 -2.54 -6.45 -12.55
C GLU A 82 -1.31 -5.55 -12.69
N ARG A 83 -1.01 -4.76 -11.65
CA ARG A 83 0.12 -3.84 -11.64
C ARG A 83 1.45 -4.50 -11.29
N LYS A 84 1.46 -5.58 -10.52
CA LYS A 84 2.69 -6.27 -10.08
C LYS A 84 3.57 -6.80 -11.24
N PRO A 85 3.04 -7.39 -12.32
CA PRO A 85 3.84 -7.82 -13.47
C PRO A 85 4.58 -6.66 -14.17
N LEU A 86 4.11 -5.42 -14.02
CA LEU A 86 4.74 -4.24 -14.62
C LEU A 86 6.00 -3.79 -13.88
N THR A 87 6.26 -4.34 -12.70
CA THR A 87 7.39 -3.98 -11.85
C THR A 87 8.41 -5.11 -11.81
N ASN A 88 9.54 -4.91 -12.48
CA ASN A 88 10.63 -5.88 -12.45
C ASN A 88 11.46 -5.70 -11.18
N TYR A 89 11.16 -6.46 -10.11
CA TYR A 89 11.82 -6.30 -8.80
C TYR A 89 13.36 -6.42 -8.83
N ASN A 90 13.94 -7.05 -9.86
CA ASN A 90 15.40 -7.17 -10.05
C ASN A 90 15.97 -6.03 -10.92
N TYR A 91 15.24 -4.93 -11.12
CA TYR A 91 15.71 -3.80 -11.93
C TYR A 91 17.04 -3.23 -11.44
N MET A 92 17.29 -3.29 -10.13
CA MET A 92 18.56 -2.88 -9.53
C MET A 92 19.74 -3.74 -10.01
N GLU A 93 19.52 -5.00 -10.34
CA GLU A 93 20.58 -5.91 -10.80
C GLU A 93 20.69 -5.91 -12.33
N LYS A 94 19.55 -5.86 -13.03
CA LYS A 94 19.49 -6.07 -14.48
C LYS A 94 19.59 -4.80 -15.31
N LEU A 95 19.12 -3.67 -14.80
CA LEU A 95 19.00 -2.42 -15.57
C LEU A 95 19.84 -1.29 -14.98
N GLN A 96 19.87 -1.16 -13.65
CA GLN A 96 20.54 -0.06 -12.98
C GLN A 96 22.00 -0.40 -12.68
N HIS A 97 22.92 0.10 -13.50
CA HIS A 97 24.35 -0.16 -13.32
C HIS A 97 25.10 0.95 -12.55
N ASP A 98 24.47 2.12 -12.39
CA ASP A 98 25.09 3.32 -11.79
C ASP A 98 24.51 3.68 -10.40
N ILE A 99 23.40 3.03 -10.03
CA ILE A 99 22.77 3.14 -8.71
C ILE A 99 22.61 1.75 -8.11
N ASN A 100 22.40 1.68 -6.79
CA ASN A 100 22.19 0.43 -6.07
C ASN A 100 21.06 0.57 -5.04
N PRO A 101 20.60 -0.53 -4.43
CA PRO A 101 19.53 -0.49 -3.43
C PRO A 101 19.79 0.48 -2.26
N ASN A 102 21.04 0.65 -1.84
CA ASN A 102 21.40 1.58 -0.78
C ASN A 102 21.21 3.05 -1.20
N MET A 103 21.58 3.41 -2.43
CA MET A 103 21.33 4.76 -2.96
C MET A 103 19.83 5.09 -3.05
N ARG A 104 18.99 4.10 -3.41
CA ARG A 104 17.53 4.24 -3.33
C ARG A 104 17.08 4.44 -1.89
N GLY A 105 17.59 3.64 -0.94
CA GLY A 105 17.30 3.81 0.48
C GLY A 105 17.62 5.21 0.98
N ILE A 106 18.81 5.74 0.65
CA ILE A 106 19.21 7.13 0.98
C ILE A 106 18.24 8.15 0.38
N LEU A 107 17.83 7.98 -0.89
CA LEU A 107 16.84 8.87 -1.50
C LEU A 107 15.51 8.84 -0.75
N VAL A 108 14.99 7.65 -0.44
CA VAL A 108 13.69 7.49 0.23
C VAL A 108 13.75 8.01 1.67
N ASP A 109 14.84 7.77 2.40
CA ASP A 109 15.05 8.31 3.75
C ASP A 109 15.03 9.84 3.74
N TRP A 110 15.72 10.48 2.78
CA TRP A 110 15.66 11.93 2.60
C TRP A 110 14.26 12.41 2.21
N LEU A 111 13.55 11.71 1.33
CA LEU A 111 12.17 12.07 0.97
C LEU A 111 11.19 11.95 2.15
N VAL A 112 11.43 11.03 3.09
CA VAL A 112 10.67 10.97 4.36
C VAL A 112 10.89 12.27 5.15
N GLU A 113 12.13 12.74 5.27
CA GLU A 113 12.42 14.04 5.91
C GLU A 113 11.75 15.19 5.18
N VAL A 114 11.83 15.25 3.85
CA VAL A 114 11.13 16.27 3.04
C VAL A 114 9.63 16.26 3.30
N SER A 115 9.00 15.09 3.29
CA SER A 115 7.55 14.97 3.45
C SER A 115 7.02 15.45 4.82
N PHE A 116 7.88 15.46 5.83
CA PHE A 116 7.47 15.57 7.22
C PHE A 116 8.14 16.69 8.02
N LEU A 117 9.41 17.00 7.74
CA LEU A 117 10.22 18.02 8.43
C LEU A 117 10.25 19.35 7.69
N TYR A 118 10.17 19.37 6.37
CA TYR A 118 10.21 20.61 5.61
C TYR A 118 8.81 21.21 5.51
N PRO A 119 8.55 22.38 6.12
CA PRO A 119 7.35 23.13 5.81
C PRO A 119 7.50 23.65 4.37
N PHE A 120 6.77 23.04 3.43
CA PHE A 120 6.46 23.70 2.17
C PHE A 120 5.79 25.04 2.52
N GLN A 121 6.19 26.13 1.85
CA GLN A 121 6.07 27.52 2.30
C GLN A 121 4.63 28.08 2.37
N VAL A 122 3.62 27.25 2.59
CA VAL A 122 2.20 27.63 2.61
C VAL A 122 1.59 27.60 4.02
N SER A 123 2.27 27.05 5.03
CA SER A 123 2.16 27.38 6.47
C SER A 123 2.82 26.27 7.28
N GLU A 124 3.14 26.55 8.55
CA GLU A 124 3.73 25.57 9.48
C GLU A 124 2.86 24.32 9.77
N GLU A 125 1.70 24.18 9.11
CA GLU A 125 0.72 23.12 9.34
C GLU A 125 0.56 22.12 8.18
N TYR A 126 1.05 22.40 6.96
CA TYR A 126 0.83 21.51 5.80
C TYR A 126 1.98 20.53 5.59
N LYS A 127 1.92 19.40 6.31
CA LYS A 127 2.72 18.20 6.00
C LYS A 127 2.04 17.42 4.90
N LEU A 128 2.83 16.81 4.01
CA LEU A 128 2.28 15.95 2.97
C LEU A 128 1.52 14.78 3.62
N VAL A 129 0.39 14.39 3.04
CA VAL A 129 -0.32 13.21 3.50
C VAL A 129 0.55 11.97 3.25
N PRO A 130 0.46 10.91 4.08
CA PRO A 130 1.29 9.72 3.91
C PRO A 130 1.18 9.12 2.51
N ASP A 131 -0.02 9.10 1.92
CA ASP A 131 -0.32 8.57 0.59
C ASP A 131 0.58 9.18 -0.49
N THR A 132 0.90 10.47 -0.39
CA THR A 132 1.83 11.17 -1.27
C THR A 132 3.22 10.52 -1.27
N LEU A 133 3.75 10.17 -0.09
CA LEU A 133 5.06 9.50 0.02
C LEU A 133 5.00 8.08 -0.56
N TYR A 134 3.96 7.32 -0.27
CA TYR A 134 3.81 5.96 -0.82
C TYR A 134 3.69 5.97 -2.35
N LEU A 135 2.92 6.90 -2.91
CA LEU A 135 2.82 7.08 -4.35
C LEU A 135 4.17 7.53 -4.94
N THR A 136 4.86 8.49 -4.31
CA THR A 136 6.19 8.94 -4.72
C THR A 136 7.16 7.78 -4.93
N VAL A 137 7.26 6.90 -3.94
CA VAL A 137 8.16 5.74 -3.99
C VAL A 137 7.71 4.73 -5.06
N ASN A 138 6.41 4.51 -5.21
CA ASN A 138 5.87 3.67 -6.28
C ASN A 138 6.26 4.20 -7.67
N LEU A 139 6.16 5.51 -7.89
CA LEU A 139 6.54 6.15 -9.16
C LEU A 139 8.04 6.02 -9.42
N ILE A 140 8.89 6.23 -8.40
CA ILE A 140 10.34 6.02 -8.50
C ILE A 140 10.63 4.58 -8.94
N ASP A 141 10.10 3.58 -8.22
CA ASP A 141 10.43 2.19 -8.51
C ASP A 141 9.94 1.72 -9.88
N ARG A 142 8.77 2.18 -10.33
CA ARG A 142 8.25 1.88 -11.67
C ARG A 142 9.09 2.54 -12.77
N TYR A 143 9.53 3.77 -12.55
CA TYR A 143 10.45 4.45 -13.46
C TYR A 143 11.78 3.70 -13.55
N LEU A 144 12.39 3.39 -12.40
CA LEU A 144 13.66 2.64 -12.34
C LEU A 144 13.54 1.21 -12.86
N SER A 145 12.33 0.63 -12.86
CA SER A 145 12.06 -0.69 -13.46
C SER A 145 12.17 -0.71 -14.98
N THR A 146 12.10 0.44 -15.64
CA THR A 146 11.97 0.54 -17.11
C THR A 146 12.99 1.47 -17.75
N ARG A 147 13.58 2.41 -17.00
CA ARG A 147 14.61 3.33 -17.48
C ARG A 147 15.84 3.33 -16.60
N PHE A 148 16.99 3.16 -17.24
CA PHE A 148 18.28 3.44 -16.64
C PHE A 148 18.36 4.92 -16.23
N ILE A 149 18.89 5.19 -15.03
CA ILE A 149 19.21 6.54 -14.58
C ILE A 149 20.64 6.61 -14.09
N GLN A 150 21.28 7.74 -14.35
CA GLN A 150 22.59 8.06 -13.77
C GLN A 150 22.41 8.50 -12.32
N LYS A 151 23.38 8.17 -11.47
CA LYS A 151 23.36 8.49 -10.04
C LYS A 151 23.07 9.97 -9.76
N GLN A 152 23.64 10.88 -10.54
CA GLN A 152 23.50 12.34 -10.36
C GLN A 152 22.08 12.84 -10.65
N ARG A 153 21.26 12.04 -11.34
CA ARG A 153 19.87 12.37 -11.67
C ARG A 153 18.85 11.67 -10.77
N LEU A 154 19.31 10.82 -9.84
CA LEU A 154 18.44 10.08 -8.93
C LEU A 154 17.64 11.00 -8.00
N GLN A 155 18.26 12.06 -7.47
CA GLN A 155 17.55 13.05 -6.64
C GLN A 155 16.52 13.84 -7.46
N LEU A 156 16.86 14.25 -8.69
CA LEU A 156 15.92 14.89 -9.62
C LEU A 156 14.68 14.01 -9.87
N LEU A 157 14.87 12.70 -10.11
CA LEU A 157 13.77 11.76 -10.23
C LEU A 157 12.91 11.75 -8.96
N GLY A 158 13.54 11.65 -7.78
CA GLY A 158 12.83 11.61 -6.51
C GLY A 158 11.94 12.82 -6.24
N VAL A 159 12.48 14.04 -6.37
CA VAL A 159 11.68 15.26 -6.17
C VAL A 159 10.60 15.44 -7.23
N THR A 160 10.87 15.00 -8.47
CA THR A 160 9.87 15.05 -9.53
C THR A 160 8.73 14.08 -9.28
N CYS A 161 9.03 12.84 -8.85
CA CYS A 161 8.00 11.88 -8.46
C CYS A 161 7.18 12.38 -7.27
N MET A 162 7.82 13.08 -6.32
CA MET A 162 7.11 13.70 -5.19
C MET A 162 6.21 14.84 -5.65
N LEU A 163 6.66 15.71 -6.55
CA LEU A 163 5.82 16.74 -7.17
C LEU A 163 4.59 16.13 -7.86
N ILE A 164 4.76 15.06 -8.65
CA ILE A 164 3.66 14.37 -9.33
C ILE A 164 2.68 13.79 -8.30
N ALA A 165 3.19 13.10 -7.27
CA ALA A 165 2.37 12.53 -6.22
C ALA A 165 1.61 13.62 -5.45
N SER A 166 2.26 14.73 -5.13
CA SER A 166 1.61 15.86 -4.43
C SER A 166 0.50 16.47 -5.28
N LYS A 167 0.69 16.64 -6.59
CA LYS A 167 -0.36 17.11 -7.50
C LYS A 167 -1.56 16.15 -7.57
N TYR A 168 -1.36 14.88 -7.25
CA TYR A 168 -2.37 13.85 -7.32
C TYR A 168 -3.14 13.65 -6.00
N GLU A 169 -2.44 13.68 -4.86
CA GLU A 169 -3.01 13.36 -3.55
C GLU A 169 -3.35 14.60 -2.68
N GLU A 170 -2.61 15.71 -2.83
CA GLU A 170 -2.77 16.88 -1.96
C GLU A 170 -3.90 17.80 -2.44
N ILE A 171 -4.65 18.35 -1.48
CA ILE A 171 -5.62 19.42 -1.77
C ILE A 171 -4.90 20.65 -2.34
N CYS A 172 -3.74 20.98 -1.75
CA CYS A 172 -2.90 22.10 -2.14
C CYS A 172 -1.47 21.59 -2.39
N ALA A 173 -1.20 21.15 -3.61
CA ALA A 173 0.13 20.67 -3.99
C ALA A 173 1.17 21.79 -3.94
N PRO A 174 2.40 21.53 -3.45
CA PRO A 174 3.48 22.50 -3.48
C PRO A 174 3.88 22.88 -4.90
N ARG A 175 4.43 24.08 -5.06
CA ARG A 175 4.87 24.58 -6.36
C ARG A 175 6.19 23.95 -6.78
N VAL A 176 6.49 23.97 -8.08
CA VAL A 176 7.73 23.41 -8.64
C VAL A 176 8.95 24.10 -8.03
N GLU A 177 8.86 25.41 -7.79
CA GLU A 177 9.94 26.21 -7.19
C GLU A 177 10.31 25.73 -5.79
N GLU A 178 9.35 25.20 -5.02
CA GLU A 178 9.62 24.65 -3.69
C GLU A 178 10.42 23.35 -3.79
N PHE A 179 10.14 22.52 -4.79
CA PHE A 179 10.94 21.33 -5.08
C PHE A 179 12.35 21.67 -5.58
N CYS A 180 12.53 22.76 -6.33
CA CYS A 180 13.87 23.25 -6.66
C CYS A 180 14.62 23.70 -5.40
N PHE A 181 13.93 24.45 -4.53
CA PHE A 181 14.50 24.97 -3.29
C PHE A 181 14.99 23.87 -2.34
N ILE A 182 14.21 22.81 -2.10
CA ILE A 182 14.63 21.71 -1.21
C ILE A 182 15.85 20.94 -1.73
N THR A 183 16.15 21.04 -3.03
CA THR A 183 17.38 20.49 -3.63
C THR A 183 18.54 21.46 -3.59
N ASP A 184 18.46 22.52 -2.78
CA ASP A 184 19.42 23.62 -2.73
C ASP A 184 19.67 24.23 -4.12
N ASN A 185 18.62 24.31 -4.94
CA ASN A 185 18.64 24.74 -6.34
C ASN A 185 19.64 23.96 -7.23
N THR A 186 19.95 22.71 -6.87
CA THR A 186 20.74 21.81 -7.72
C THR A 186 20.11 21.61 -9.09
N TYR A 187 18.77 21.66 -9.17
CA TYR A 187 18.02 21.51 -10.40
C TYR A 187 17.16 22.74 -10.70
N SER A 188 17.13 23.10 -11.98
CA SER A 188 16.26 24.17 -12.49
C SER A 188 14.80 23.71 -12.62
N LYS A 189 13.88 24.67 -12.64
CA LYS A 189 12.45 24.42 -12.88
C LYS A 189 12.23 23.67 -14.19
N GLU A 190 12.99 24.02 -15.24
CA GLU A 190 12.91 23.42 -16.56
C GLU A 190 13.30 21.95 -16.54
N GLU A 191 14.31 21.58 -15.75
CA GLU A 191 14.74 20.19 -15.57
C GLU A 191 13.69 19.36 -14.83
N VAL A 192 13.11 19.91 -13.76
CA VAL A 192 12.02 19.24 -13.01
C VAL A 192 10.81 19.02 -13.91
N LEU A 193 10.38 20.05 -14.66
CA LEU A 193 9.25 19.94 -15.60
C LEU A 193 9.55 18.99 -16.78
N LYS A 194 10.81 18.89 -17.21
CA LYS A 194 11.21 17.93 -18.24
C LYS A 194 11.15 16.50 -17.72
N MET A 195 11.68 16.26 -16.52
CA MET A 195 11.59 14.97 -15.85
C MET A 195 10.12 14.59 -15.60
N GLU A 196 9.27 15.55 -15.21
CA GLU A 196 7.85 15.30 -14.95
C GLU A 196 7.15 14.73 -16.19
N ARG A 197 7.36 15.37 -17.34
CA ARG A 197 6.84 14.86 -18.62
C ARG A 197 7.38 13.48 -18.96
N GLU A 198 8.66 13.22 -18.69
CA GLU A 198 9.28 11.92 -18.96
C GLU A 198 8.66 10.81 -18.10
N VAL A 199 8.51 11.04 -16.79
CA VAL A 199 7.89 10.11 -15.85
C VAL A 199 6.44 9.83 -16.23
N LEU A 200 5.63 10.87 -16.46
CA LEU A 200 4.20 10.71 -16.78
C LEU A 200 3.99 9.95 -18.10
N ASN A 201 4.75 10.27 -19.14
CA ASN A 201 4.66 9.59 -20.43
C ASN A 201 5.08 8.13 -20.34
N LEU A 202 6.17 7.85 -19.62
CA LEU A 202 6.65 6.48 -19.40
C LEU A 202 5.62 5.62 -18.68
N LEU A 203 4.92 6.20 -17.70
CA LEU A 203 3.91 5.50 -16.91
C LEU A 203 2.52 5.51 -17.57
N TYR A 204 2.40 6.06 -18.78
CA TYR A 204 1.13 6.25 -19.49
C TYR A 204 0.06 6.92 -18.61
N PHE A 205 0.47 7.86 -17.76
CA PHE A 205 -0.39 8.54 -16.78
C PHE A 205 -1.14 7.61 -15.82
N GLN A 206 -0.69 6.36 -15.64
CA GLN A 206 -1.30 5.41 -14.71
C GLN A 206 -0.79 5.66 -13.29
N LEU A 207 -1.35 6.66 -12.61
CA LEU A 207 -0.97 7.08 -11.26
C LEU A 207 -1.83 6.43 -10.17
N SER A 208 -3.08 6.08 -10.48
CA SER A 208 -3.99 5.41 -9.54
C SER A 208 -3.56 3.96 -9.29
N VAL A 209 -2.77 3.75 -8.24
CA VAL A 209 -2.21 2.44 -7.89
C VAL A 209 -2.42 2.13 -6.41
N PRO A 210 -2.75 0.89 -6.05
CA PRO A 210 -2.77 0.47 -4.65
C PRO A 210 -1.38 0.58 -4.04
N THR A 211 -1.29 1.18 -2.85
CA THR A 211 -0.07 1.24 -2.05
C THR A 211 -0.25 0.47 -0.75
N ILE A 212 0.83 0.30 0.02
CA ILE A 212 0.76 -0.33 1.34
C ILE A 212 -0.23 0.46 2.22
N LYS A 213 -0.19 1.79 2.16
CA LYS A 213 -1.08 2.68 2.91
C LYS A 213 -2.56 2.48 2.56
N THR A 214 -2.88 2.21 1.29
CA THR A 214 -4.24 1.92 0.83
C THR A 214 -4.85 0.74 1.58
N PHE A 215 -4.12 -0.35 1.74
CA PHE A 215 -4.58 -1.54 2.47
C PHE A 215 -4.49 -1.38 3.99
N LEU A 216 -3.45 -0.69 4.47
CA LEU A 216 -3.13 -0.56 5.88
C LEU A 216 -4.28 0.04 6.69
N ARG A 217 -4.97 1.06 6.15
CA ARG A 217 -6.12 1.71 6.81
C ARG A 217 -7.20 0.69 7.21
N ARG A 218 -7.63 -0.16 6.28
CA ARG A 218 -8.66 -1.18 6.54
C ARG A 218 -8.17 -2.26 7.48
N PHE A 219 -6.91 -2.68 7.35
CA PHE A 219 -6.38 -3.74 8.20
C PHE A 219 -6.18 -3.27 9.64
N ILE A 220 -5.85 -2.00 9.86
CA ILE A 220 -5.83 -1.39 11.20
C ILE A 220 -7.25 -1.37 11.78
N GLN A 221 -8.26 -0.96 11.02
CA GLN A 221 -9.65 -0.97 11.48
C GLN A 221 -10.10 -2.39 11.88
N ALA A 222 -9.81 -3.40 11.05
CA ALA A 222 -10.07 -4.80 11.37
C ALA A 222 -9.27 -5.31 12.58
N ALA A 223 -8.06 -4.82 12.80
CA ALA A 223 -7.29 -5.16 13.99
C ALA A 223 -7.85 -4.51 15.25
N GLN A 224 -8.29 -3.25 15.17
CA GLN A 224 -8.87 -2.49 16.27
C GLN A 224 -10.18 -3.08 16.77
N SER A 225 -10.96 -3.74 15.92
CA SER A 225 -12.20 -4.44 16.33
C SER A 225 -11.97 -5.58 17.33
N SER A 226 -10.72 -6.01 17.49
CA SER A 226 -10.32 -7.01 18.49
C SER A 226 -10.04 -6.42 19.87
N TYR A 227 -9.97 -5.09 19.99
CA TYR A 227 -9.68 -4.38 21.23
C TYR A 227 -10.95 -3.77 21.80
N LYS A 228 -11.05 -3.70 23.13
CA LYS A 228 -12.20 -3.08 23.82
C LYS A 228 -12.30 -1.57 23.59
N ALA A 229 -11.19 -0.92 23.21
CA ALA A 229 -11.12 0.50 22.88
C ALA A 229 -10.10 0.70 21.74
N PRO A 230 -10.25 1.76 20.92
CA PRO A 230 -9.28 2.07 19.87
C PRO A 230 -7.86 2.21 20.44
N CYS A 231 -6.93 1.39 19.95
CA CYS A 231 -5.52 1.47 20.29
C CYS A 231 -4.80 2.32 19.25
N ILE A 232 -4.47 3.56 19.62
CA ILE A 232 -3.79 4.49 18.71
C ILE A 232 -2.32 4.09 18.51
N GLU A 233 -1.70 3.47 19.51
CA GLU A 233 -0.34 2.91 19.39
C GLU A 233 -0.26 1.85 18.29
N LEU A 234 -1.32 1.03 18.11
CA LEU A 234 -1.38 0.05 17.05
C LEU A 234 -1.33 0.71 15.68
N GLU A 235 -2.09 1.79 15.50
CA GLU A 235 -2.06 2.55 14.25
C GLU A 235 -0.68 3.15 14.00
N PHE A 236 -0.11 3.86 14.98
CA PHE A 236 1.21 4.47 14.82
C PHE A 236 2.30 3.44 14.55
N LEU A 237 2.29 2.31 15.26
CA LEU A 237 3.28 1.27 15.10
C LEU A 237 3.13 0.54 13.75
N ALA A 238 1.91 0.27 13.31
CA ALA A 238 1.68 -0.33 11.99
C ALA A 238 2.12 0.60 10.85
N ASN A 239 1.88 1.92 10.96
CA ASN A 239 2.39 2.90 10.00
C ASN A 239 3.93 2.99 10.04
N TYR A 240 4.54 2.98 11.22
CA TYR A 240 6.01 2.94 11.37
C TYR A 240 6.62 1.76 10.64
N LEU A 241 6.10 0.55 10.86
CA LEU A 241 6.57 -0.67 10.20
C LEU A 241 6.39 -0.63 8.68
N ALA A 242 5.26 -0.10 8.22
CA ALA A 242 5.00 0.08 6.79
C ALA A 242 5.94 1.11 6.14
N GLU A 243 6.31 2.18 6.83
CA GLU A 243 7.28 3.16 6.32
C GLU A 243 8.71 2.61 6.34
N LEU A 244 9.09 1.77 7.33
CA LEU A 244 10.36 1.05 7.29
C LEU A 244 10.46 0.14 6.06
N ALA A 245 9.38 -0.57 5.73
CA ALA A 245 9.30 -1.40 4.53
C ALA A 245 9.47 -0.57 3.25
N LEU A 246 9.00 0.68 3.24
CA LEU A 246 9.09 1.55 2.07
C LEU A 246 10.54 1.93 1.72
N VAL A 247 11.39 2.09 2.74
CA VAL A 247 12.83 2.40 2.59
C VAL A 247 13.61 1.19 2.06
N GLU A 248 13.25 -0.01 2.51
CA GLU A 248 13.94 -1.26 2.16
C GLU A 248 13.55 -1.77 0.76
N HIS A 249 14.50 -1.75 -0.18
CA HIS A 249 14.25 -2.18 -1.58
C HIS A 249 13.71 -3.62 -1.68
N SER A 250 14.15 -4.55 -0.83
CA SER A 250 13.70 -5.95 -0.90
C SER A 250 12.18 -6.11 -0.69
N PHE A 251 11.51 -5.13 -0.08
CA PHE A 251 10.05 -5.16 0.08
C PHE A 251 9.28 -4.89 -1.21
N PHE A 252 9.93 -4.32 -2.22
CA PHE A 252 9.32 -4.05 -3.53
C PHE A 252 8.83 -5.32 -4.24
N GLN A 253 9.38 -6.49 -3.91
CA GLN A 253 8.92 -7.77 -4.47
C GLN A 253 7.58 -8.26 -3.90
N PHE A 254 7.18 -7.76 -2.72
CA PHE A 254 5.95 -8.17 -2.05
C PHE A 254 4.76 -7.38 -2.56
N LEU A 255 3.57 -7.97 -2.44
CA LEU A 255 2.33 -7.23 -2.71
C LEU A 255 2.14 -6.14 -1.64
N PRO A 256 1.65 -4.94 -2.01
CA PRO A 256 1.36 -3.90 -1.03
C PRO A 256 0.45 -4.37 0.10
N SER A 257 -0.56 -5.17 -0.22
CA SER A 257 -1.45 -5.78 0.78
C SER A 257 -0.75 -6.75 1.72
N LEU A 258 0.19 -7.55 1.22
CA LEU A 258 0.92 -8.52 2.02
C LEU A 258 1.84 -7.80 3.03
N ALA A 259 2.50 -6.74 2.58
CA ALA A 259 3.30 -5.87 3.44
C ALA A 259 2.44 -5.17 4.51
N ALA A 260 1.26 -4.65 4.12
CA ALA A 260 0.33 -4.03 5.07
C ALA A 260 -0.18 -5.01 6.13
N ALA A 261 -0.61 -6.20 5.73
CA ALA A 261 -1.07 -7.25 6.64
C ALA A 261 0.04 -7.68 7.62
N SER A 262 1.27 -7.82 7.11
CA SER A 262 2.44 -8.18 7.93
C SER A 262 2.83 -7.07 8.92
N ALA A 263 2.69 -5.80 8.53
CA ALA A 263 2.90 -4.67 9.44
C ALA A 263 1.87 -4.68 10.59
N VAL A 264 0.60 -4.95 10.29
CA VAL A 264 -0.44 -5.09 11.33
C VAL A 264 -0.17 -6.28 12.24
N PHE A 265 0.20 -7.43 11.68
CA PHE A 265 0.57 -8.62 12.46
C PHE A 265 1.67 -8.30 13.47
N LEU A 266 2.78 -7.71 13.00
CA LEU A 266 3.93 -7.43 13.84
C LEU A 266 3.65 -6.30 14.84
N ALA A 267 2.86 -5.29 14.46
CA ALA A 267 2.44 -4.24 15.38
C ALA A 267 1.62 -4.80 16.55
N ARG A 268 0.63 -5.67 16.27
CA ARG A 268 -0.15 -6.34 17.32
C ARG A 268 0.74 -7.15 18.26
N TRP A 269 1.67 -7.92 17.70
CA TRP A 269 2.60 -8.75 18.48
C TRP A 269 3.55 -7.91 19.35
N THR A 270 4.03 -6.78 18.84
CA THR A 270 4.90 -5.88 19.60
C THR A 270 4.18 -5.25 20.79
N LEU A 271 2.88 -4.95 20.65
CA LEU A 271 2.07 -4.31 21.70
C LEU A 271 1.52 -5.32 22.71
N ASN A 272 1.13 -6.50 22.25
CA ASN A 272 0.65 -7.58 23.09
C ASN A 272 1.13 -8.93 22.55
N ASP A 273 2.02 -9.55 23.30
CA ASP A 273 2.65 -10.84 23.02
C ASP A 273 2.02 -12.01 23.80
N SER A 274 0.91 -11.76 24.51
CA SER A 274 0.23 -12.76 25.32
C SER A 274 -0.66 -13.69 24.49
N GLU A 275 -1.10 -13.25 23.31
CA GLU A 275 -2.00 -13.97 22.43
C GLU A 275 -1.51 -13.96 20.98
N HIS A 276 -1.99 -14.91 20.17
CA HIS A 276 -1.67 -14.94 18.75
C HIS A 276 -2.23 -13.68 18.06
N PRO A 277 -1.39 -12.91 17.33
CA PRO A 277 -1.77 -11.60 16.80
C PRO A 277 -2.74 -11.68 15.61
N TRP A 278 -2.89 -12.86 14.99
CA TRP A 278 -3.78 -13.09 13.85
C TRP A 278 -5.05 -13.83 14.30
N ASN A 279 -6.21 -13.26 13.98
CA ASN A 279 -7.52 -13.81 14.36
C ASN A 279 -8.45 -13.92 13.14
N PRO A 280 -9.63 -14.57 13.26
CA PRO A 280 -10.53 -14.80 12.13
C PRO A 280 -10.99 -13.52 11.42
N THR A 281 -11.19 -12.43 12.15
CA THR A 281 -11.54 -11.13 11.56
C THR A 281 -10.43 -10.60 10.65
N LEU A 282 -9.17 -10.66 11.08
CA LEU A 282 -8.05 -10.26 10.24
C LEU A 282 -7.89 -11.18 9.02
N GLU A 283 -8.00 -12.50 9.20
CA GLU A 283 -7.96 -13.45 8.08
C GLU A 283 -9.06 -13.14 7.05
N HIS A 284 -10.28 -12.82 7.51
CA HIS A 284 -11.40 -12.44 6.65
C HIS A 284 -11.15 -11.16 5.85
N TYR A 285 -10.76 -10.05 6.47
CA TYR A 285 -10.59 -8.78 5.75
C TYR A 285 -9.29 -8.67 4.94
N THR A 286 -8.29 -9.47 5.29
CA THR A 286 -6.99 -9.47 4.60
C THR A 286 -6.86 -10.58 3.57
N ASN A 287 -7.74 -11.59 3.57
CA ASN A 287 -7.61 -12.80 2.76
C ASN A 287 -6.24 -13.50 2.89
N TYR A 288 -5.56 -13.33 4.03
CA TYR A 288 -4.28 -13.97 4.31
C TYR A 288 -4.35 -14.79 5.60
N LYS A 289 -3.85 -16.01 5.54
CA LYS A 289 -3.56 -16.84 6.71
C LYS A 289 -2.28 -16.38 7.36
N ALA A 290 -2.16 -16.59 8.68
CA ALA A 290 -0.94 -16.28 9.41
C ALA A 290 0.31 -16.89 8.76
N SER A 291 0.23 -18.15 8.31
CA SER A 291 1.34 -18.86 7.65
C SER A 291 1.86 -18.16 6.39
N GLU A 292 0.99 -17.47 5.65
CA GLU A 292 1.35 -16.77 4.40
C GLU A 292 2.11 -15.47 4.68
N LEU A 293 1.96 -14.89 5.87
CA LEU A 293 2.64 -13.66 6.29
C LEU A 293 4.07 -13.90 6.80
N LYS A 294 4.41 -15.15 7.14
CA LYS A 294 5.66 -15.53 7.84
C LYS A 294 6.91 -14.84 7.29
N THR A 295 7.14 -14.94 5.99
CA THR A 295 8.35 -14.41 5.34
C THR A 295 8.47 -12.90 5.51
N VAL A 296 7.36 -12.18 5.30
CA VAL A 296 7.34 -10.71 5.34
C VAL A 296 7.37 -10.20 6.77
N VAL A 297 6.70 -10.88 7.71
CA VAL A 297 6.75 -10.57 9.14
C VAL A 297 8.17 -10.73 9.69
N LEU A 298 8.89 -11.79 9.31
CA LEU A 298 10.28 -11.98 9.72
C LEU A 298 11.19 -10.89 9.16
N ALA A 299 11.03 -10.54 7.88
CA ALA A 299 11.77 -9.43 7.27
C ALA A 299 11.48 -8.08 7.95
N LEU A 300 10.21 -7.81 8.29
CA LEU A 300 9.83 -6.61 9.04
C LEU A 300 10.40 -6.59 10.45
N GLN A 301 10.46 -7.73 11.13
CA GLN A 301 11.08 -7.83 12.45
C GLN A 301 12.57 -7.50 12.40
N GLU A 302 13.30 -7.99 11.39
CA GLU A 302 14.71 -7.62 11.17
C GLU A 302 14.87 -6.11 10.96
N LEU A 303 13.98 -5.50 10.18
CA LEU A 303 13.95 -4.04 9.99
C LEU A 303 13.65 -3.32 11.30
N GLN A 304 12.64 -3.73 12.07
CA GLN A 304 12.26 -3.06 13.32
C GLN A 304 13.42 -3.08 14.32
N ILE A 305 14.03 -4.26 14.55
CA ILE A 305 15.17 -4.47 15.45
C ILE A 305 16.46 -3.82 14.92
N ASN A 306 16.53 -3.54 13.61
CA ASN A 306 17.72 -3.04 12.92
C ASN A 306 18.93 -3.99 12.99
N THR A 307 18.70 -5.29 12.78
CA THR A 307 19.75 -6.32 12.90
C THR A 307 20.97 -6.08 12.01
N LYS A 308 20.78 -5.42 10.87
CA LYS A 308 21.84 -5.07 9.90
C LYS A 308 22.57 -3.76 10.21
N GLY A 309 22.18 -3.02 11.25
CA GLY A 309 22.77 -1.73 11.60
C GLY A 309 22.58 -0.67 10.51
N CYS A 310 21.39 -0.62 9.89
CA CYS A 310 21.09 0.36 8.86
C CYS A 310 21.23 1.80 9.43
N PRO A 311 21.99 2.69 8.77
CA PRO A 311 22.22 4.06 9.23
C PRO A 311 21.09 5.02 8.86
N LEU A 312 20.14 4.61 8.01
CA LEU A 312 18.99 5.40 7.58
C LEU A 312 17.99 5.50 8.74
N ASN A 313 17.66 6.73 9.14
CA ASN A 313 17.00 6.99 10.42
C ASN A 313 15.78 7.91 10.33
N ALA A 314 15.47 8.51 9.18
CA ALA A 314 14.39 9.50 9.08
C ALA A 314 13.05 8.96 9.58
N VAL A 315 12.69 7.74 9.17
CA VAL A 315 11.47 7.06 9.63
C VAL A 315 11.52 6.82 11.15
N ARG A 316 12.65 6.37 11.70
CA ARG A 316 12.79 6.11 13.14
C ARG A 316 12.65 7.39 13.94
N GLU A 317 13.35 8.45 13.54
CA GLU A 317 13.29 9.76 14.21
C GLU A 317 11.89 10.37 14.13
N LYS A 318 11.20 10.22 12.98
CA LYS A 318 9.78 10.60 12.85
C LYS A 318 8.94 9.92 13.92
N TYR A 319 8.98 8.60 14.05
CA TYR A 319 8.14 7.82 14.97
C TYR A 319 8.67 7.73 16.42
N LYS A 320 9.83 8.33 16.72
CA LYS A 320 10.30 8.60 18.09
C LYS A 320 9.67 9.83 18.71
N GLN A 321 9.02 10.69 17.92
CA GLN A 321 8.38 11.89 18.44
C GLN A 321 7.17 11.55 19.32
N GLN A 322 6.96 12.35 20.37
CA GLN A 322 5.87 12.17 21.33
C GLN A 322 4.48 12.11 20.67
N LYS A 323 4.28 12.82 19.55
CA LYS A 323 3.02 12.82 18.79
C LYS A 323 2.65 11.47 18.17
N PHE A 324 3.62 10.56 18.07
CA PHE A 324 3.42 9.17 17.62
C PHE A 324 3.61 8.18 18.77
N ASN A 325 3.43 8.62 20.02
CA ASN A 325 3.61 7.84 21.25
C ASN A 325 4.96 7.11 21.34
N CYS A 326 6.00 7.64 20.68
CA CYS A 326 7.35 7.08 20.67
C CYS A 326 7.39 5.59 20.28
N VAL A 327 6.48 5.13 19.41
CA VAL A 327 6.33 3.71 19.05
C VAL A 327 7.60 3.11 18.44
N ALA A 328 8.48 3.92 17.84
CA ALA A 328 9.77 3.47 17.33
C ALA A 328 10.73 2.95 18.43
N ASN A 329 10.49 3.28 19.70
CA ASN A 329 11.26 2.75 20.84
C ASN A 329 10.80 1.35 21.28
N LEU A 330 9.66 0.87 20.77
CA LEU A 330 9.14 -0.46 21.07
C LEU A 330 9.89 -1.52 20.25
N SER A 331 10.21 -2.64 20.89
CA SER A 331 10.89 -3.78 20.26
C SER A 331 10.04 -5.04 20.38
N PRO A 332 9.89 -5.83 19.30
CA PRO A 332 9.09 -7.04 19.32
C PRO A 332 9.86 -8.20 19.97
N LYS A 333 9.14 -9.14 20.60
CA LYS A 333 9.71 -10.48 20.86
C LYS A 333 9.86 -11.26 19.55
N LEU A 334 10.79 -12.21 19.54
CA LEU A 334 11.00 -13.13 18.41
C LEU A 334 9.68 -13.80 17.98
N VAL A 335 9.32 -13.65 16.71
CA VAL A 335 8.04 -14.14 16.14
C VAL A 335 8.14 -15.58 15.64
N GLN A 336 9.33 -16.18 15.64
CA GLN A 336 9.57 -17.51 15.06
C GLN A 336 8.67 -18.59 15.69
N SER A 337 8.37 -18.48 16.98
CA SER A 337 7.49 -19.42 17.70
C SER A 337 6.04 -19.39 17.22
N LEU A 338 5.56 -18.27 16.68
CA LEU A 338 4.18 -18.12 16.20
C LEU A 338 3.90 -18.87 14.90
N PHE A 339 4.95 -19.20 14.15
CA PHE A 339 4.84 -19.88 12.85
C PHE A 339 5.29 -21.34 12.90
N GLN A 340 5.48 -21.90 14.09
CA GLN A 340 5.70 -23.33 14.27
C GLN A 340 4.33 -24.01 14.34
N VAL A 341 4.11 -24.98 13.45
CA VAL A 341 2.90 -25.81 13.48
C VAL A 341 2.90 -26.55 14.83
N GLN A 342 1.85 -26.38 15.63
CA GLN A 342 1.57 -27.32 16.71
C GLN A 342 1.30 -28.67 16.03
N VAL A 343 2.29 -29.56 16.10
CA VAL A 343 2.22 -30.94 15.59
C VAL A 343 1.28 -31.76 16.44
#